data_AF-A0AAV3YXH7-F1
#
_entry.id   AF-A0AAV3YXH7-F1
#
_cell.length_a   1.000
_cell.length_b   1.000
_cell.length_c   1.000
_cell.angle_alpha   90.00
_cell.angle_beta   90.00
_cell.angle_gamma   90.00
#
_symmetry.space_group_name_H-M   'P 1'
#
loop_
_entity.id
_entity.type
_entity.pdbx_description
1 polymer ?
#
loop_
_entity_poly.entity_id
_entity_poly.type
_entity_poly.pdbx_seq_one_letter_code
_entity_poly.pdbx_strand_id
1 'polypeptide(L)'
;MPVEIGARGFVGSSVYGLLSKLSIGGNKRTKALRLLAETAENSSRWIWSRRNEKKPDPLGTYATPSLAMYHTLILLFEVDYLATIIKPLNDNQSSTLHFGSLSFLFLATFLLFMPLLLVNLMIGLAVGDIQSVLRSANQKKLATQVDFHTNLERRLSFLSKMTPEILTVYPWSSDNSFQSKIIEMIGWKNELIAELPALSSQNAEESPTMQSITEARRELGQLKRSLTLIMKKLNVDTEGNDVSDQPNRVLSNSQSSSFF
;
A
#
# COMPACT_ATOMS: atom_id res chain seq x y z
N MET A 1 15.64 -16.37 -29.50
CA MET A 1 15.97 -17.19 -28.31
C MET A 1 15.60 -16.39 -27.07
N PRO A 2 14.76 -16.89 -26.16
CA PRO A 2 14.50 -16.21 -24.90
C PRO A 2 15.78 -16.23 -24.06
N VAL A 3 16.25 -15.06 -23.64
CA VAL A 3 17.41 -14.92 -22.74
C VAL A 3 16.95 -15.33 -21.35
N GLU A 4 17.44 -16.45 -20.83
CA GLU A 4 17.26 -16.82 -19.43
C GLU A 4 17.99 -15.79 -18.57
N ILE A 5 17.25 -14.82 -18.01
CA ILE A 5 17.79 -13.94 -16.98
C ILE A 5 17.84 -14.78 -15.70
N GLY A 6 18.91 -15.56 -15.53
CA GLY A 6 19.16 -16.28 -14.29
C GLY A 6 19.22 -15.31 -13.11
N ALA A 7 18.68 -15.71 -11.96
CA ALA A 7 18.68 -14.92 -10.72
C ALA A 7 20.09 -14.52 -10.23
N ARG A 8 21.15 -15.06 -10.85
CA ARG A 8 22.55 -14.66 -10.65
C ARG A 8 22.79 -13.16 -10.75
N GLY A 9 22.10 -12.47 -11.66
CA GLY A 9 22.21 -11.02 -11.82
C GLY A 9 21.43 -10.20 -10.78
N PHE A 10 20.52 -10.84 -10.02
CA PHE A 10 19.60 -10.16 -9.10
C PHE A 10 20.22 -9.88 -7.73
N VAL A 11 21.25 -10.64 -7.34
CA VAL A 11 22.03 -10.38 -6.12
C VAL A 11 22.96 -9.18 -6.37
N GLY A 12 22.36 -8.00 -6.42
CA GLY A 12 22.98 -6.76 -6.87
C GLY A 12 23.67 -5.94 -5.78
N SER A 13 23.88 -4.66 -6.10
CA SER A 13 24.55 -3.65 -5.26
C SER A 13 23.99 -3.58 -3.82
N SER A 14 22.70 -3.85 -3.63
CA SER A 14 22.04 -3.82 -2.32
C SER A 14 22.57 -4.88 -1.34
N VAL A 15 22.75 -6.13 -1.81
CA VAL A 15 23.31 -7.21 -0.98
C VAL A 15 24.80 -6.97 -0.72
N TYR A 16 25.50 -6.46 -1.72
CA TYR A 16 26.90 -6.07 -1.57
C TYR A 16 27.08 -4.95 -0.52
N GLY A 17 26.19 -3.95 -0.51
CA GLY A 17 26.15 -2.87 0.47
C GLY A 17 25.68 -3.32 1.86
N LEU A 18 24.91 -4.40 1.97
CA LEU A 18 24.53 -5.01 3.25
C LEU A 18 25.73 -5.77 3.83
N LEU A 19 26.41 -6.58 3.01
CA LEU A 19 27.58 -7.35 3.45
C LEU A 19 28.75 -6.44 3.87
N SER A 20 28.92 -5.29 3.20
CA SER A 20 29.90 -4.28 3.63
C SER A 20 29.56 -3.66 4.99
N LYS A 21 28.27 -3.48 5.30
CA LYS A 21 27.79 -2.98 6.61
C LYS A 21 27.88 -4.03 7.73
N LEU A 22 27.82 -5.32 7.39
CA LEU A 22 28.08 -6.42 8.33
C LEU A 22 29.58 -6.69 8.58
N SER A 23 30.47 -5.79 8.16
CA SER A 23 31.93 -5.94 8.30
C SER A 23 32.51 -7.16 7.56
N ILE A 24 31.79 -7.69 6.57
CA ILE A 24 32.30 -8.78 5.72
C ILE A 24 33.10 -8.12 4.59
N GLY A 25 34.41 -8.05 4.79
CA GLY A 25 35.36 -7.43 3.86
C GLY A 25 36.05 -8.41 2.91
N GLY A 26 36.58 -7.88 1.81
CA GLY A 26 37.51 -8.59 0.91
C GLY A 26 36.94 -9.84 0.24
N ASN A 27 37.75 -10.89 0.13
CA ASN A 27 37.42 -12.11 -0.64
C ASN A 27 36.24 -12.91 -0.03
N LYS A 28 36.02 -12.79 1.29
CA LYS A 28 34.88 -13.41 1.99
C LYS A 28 33.54 -12.83 1.52
N ARG A 29 33.51 -11.53 1.20
CA ARG A 29 32.31 -10.85 0.69
C ARG A 29 31.92 -11.36 -0.69
N THR A 30 32.87 -11.42 -1.61
CA THR A 30 32.62 -11.92 -2.98
C THR A 30 32.21 -13.39 -2.95
N LYS A 31 32.77 -14.19 -2.03
CA LYS A 31 32.36 -15.58 -1.81
C LYS A 31 30.92 -15.68 -1.27
N ALA A 32 30.55 -14.86 -0.28
CA ALA A 32 29.18 -14.80 0.24
C ALA A 32 28.17 -14.35 -0.83
N LEU A 33 28.52 -13.35 -1.64
CA LEU A 33 27.68 -12.88 -2.74
C LEU A 33 27.45 -13.97 -3.79
N ARG A 34 28.50 -14.72 -4.15
CA ARG A 34 28.39 -15.87 -5.08
C ARG A 34 27.51 -16.97 -4.52
N LEU A 35 27.66 -17.32 -3.25
CA LEU A 35 26.83 -18.34 -2.61
C LEU A 35 25.37 -17.92 -2.52
N LEU A 36 25.08 -16.65 -2.23
CA LEU A 36 23.71 -16.12 -2.24
C LEU A 36 23.10 -16.16 -3.64
N ALA A 37 23.88 -15.78 -4.67
CA ALA A 37 23.45 -15.87 -6.07
C ALA A 37 23.17 -17.31 -6.50
N GLU A 38 24.03 -18.25 -6.11
CA GLU A 38 23.86 -19.69 -6.38
C GLU A 38 22.66 -20.29 -5.63
N THR A 39 22.46 -19.89 -4.38
CA THR A 39 21.30 -20.32 -3.57
C THR A 39 20.00 -19.79 -4.15
N ALA A 40 19.97 -18.52 -4.57
CA ALA A 40 18.82 -17.90 -5.23
C ALA A 40 18.51 -18.58 -6.57
N GLU A 41 19.55 -18.89 -7.36
CA GLU A 41 19.40 -19.62 -8.62
C GLU A 41 18.84 -21.02 -8.39
N ASN A 42 19.43 -21.80 -7.48
CA ASN A 42 18.95 -23.14 -7.14
C ASN A 42 17.50 -23.12 -6.63
N SER A 43 17.12 -22.09 -5.87
CA SER A 43 15.74 -21.91 -5.41
C SER A 43 14.79 -21.57 -6.57
N SER A 44 15.27 -20.81 -7.55
CA SER A 44 14.47 -20.45 -8.74
C SER A 44 14.38 -21.60 -9.76
N ARG A 45 15.36 -22.50 -9.84
CA ARG A 45 15.38 -23.59 -10.84
C ARG A 45 14.12 -24.44 -10.81
N TRP A 46 13.50 -24.63 -9.64
CA TRP A 46 12.26 -25.38 -9.51
C TRP A 46 11.10 -24.76 -10.33
N ILE A 47 10.95 -23.43 -10.31
CA ILE A 47 9.87 -22.74 -11.04
C ILE A 47 10.05 -22.89 -12.57
N TRP A 48 11.30 -22.92 -13.03
CA TRP A 48 11.65 -23.01 -14.45
C TRP A 48 11.64 -24.45 -14.97
N SER A 49 11.97 -25.43 -14.11
CA SER A 49 11.97 -26.84 -14.46
C SER A 49 10.60 -27.36 -14.91
N ARG A 50 9.50 -26.74 -14.46
CA ARG A 50 8.14 -27.18 -14.76
C ARG A 50 7.47 -26.45 -15.93
N ARG A 51 8.11 -25.41 -16.50
CA ARG A 51 7.51 -24.59 -17.56
C ARG A 51 7.17 -25.37 -18.83
N ASN A 52 8.00 -26.36 -19.17
CA ASN A 52 7.88 -27.14 -20.41
C ASN A 52 7.22 -28.52 -20.17
N GLU A 53 6.67 -28.77 -18.99
CA GLU A 53 5.91 -29.99 -18.75
C GLU A 53 4.67 -29.99 -19.64
N LYS A 54 4.48 -31.07 -20.41
CA LYS A 54 3.29 -31.23 -21.24
C LYS A 54 2.07 -31.24 -20.34
N LYS A 55 1.09 -30.36 -20.62
CA LYS A 55 -0.19 -30.37 -19.92
C LYS A 55 -0.82 -31.78 -20.05
N PRO A 56 -1.39 -32.32 -18.96
CA PRO A 56 -1.99 -33.64 -18.98
C PRO A 56 -3.09 -33.72 -20.05
N ASP A 57 -3.20 -34.88 -20.68
CA ASP A 57 -4.17 -35.15 -21.72
C ASP A 57 -5.59 -34.81 -21.20
N PRO A 58 -6.45 -34.16 -22.01
CA PRO A 58 -7.77 -33.71 -21.55
C PRO A 58 -8.65 -34.88 -21.06
N LEU A 59 -8.42 -36.10 -21.56
CA LEU A 59 -9.15 -37.30 -21.14
C LEU A 59 -8.70 -37.86 -19.78
N GLY A 60 -7.40 -37.79 -19.46
CA GLY A 60 -6.86 -38.30 -18.19
C GLY A 60 -7.19 -37.41 -17.01
N THR A 61 -7.38 -36.11 -17.26
CA THR A 61 -7.62 -35.07 -16.26
C THR A 61 -8.98 -35.20 -15.55
N TYR A 62 -9.98 -35.80 -16.21
CA TYR A 62 -11.31 -36.03 -15.63
C TYR A 62 -11.58 -37.51 -15.30
N ALA A 63 -10.56 -38.37 -15.36
CA ALA A 63 -10.71 -39.81 -15.18
C ALA A 63 -11.05 -40.21 -13.73
N THR A 64 -10.65 -39.40 -12.74
CA THR A 64 -10.99 -39.62 -11.33
C THR A 64 -11.70 -38.39 -10.76
N PRO A 65 -12.71 -38.58 -9.88
CA PRO A 65 -13.49 -37.46 -9.35
C PRO A 65 -12.65 -36.50 -8.51
N SER A 66 -11.63 -37.00 -7.80
CA SER A 66 -10.69 -36.17 -7.05
C SER A 66 -9.82 -35.31 -7.97
N LEU A 67 -9.30 -35.88 -9.06
CA LEU A 67 -8.49 -35.14 -10.03
C LEU A 67 -9.32 -34.11 -10.79
N ALA A 68 -10.57 -34.44 -11.15
CA ALA A 68 -11.51 -33.50 -11.73
C ALA A 68 -11.77 -32.32 -10.78
N MET A 69 -11.93 -32.59 -9.48
CA MET A 69 -12.15 -31.55 -8.47
C MET A 69 -10.93 -30.61 -8.35
N TYR A 70 -9.71 -31.15 -8.28
CA TYR A 70 -8.50 -30.34 -8.30
C TYR A 70 -8.33 -29.56 -9.60
N HIS A 71 -8.65 -30.16 -10.74
CA HIS A 71 -8.57 -29.51 -12.04
C HIS A 71 -9.56 -28.35 -12.15
N THR A 72 -10.80 -28.49 -11.65
CA THR A 72 -11.76 -27.39 -11.58
C THR A 72 -11.29 -26.25 -10.69
N LEU A 73 -10.60 -26.54 -9.57
CA LEU A 73 -9.99 -25.51 -8.72
C LEU A 73 -8.84 -24.78 -9.43
N ILE A 74 -8.00 -25.50 -10.18
CA ILE A 74 -6.90 -24.90 -10.94
C ILE A 74 -7.43 -24.05 -12.11
N LEU A 75 -8.45 -24.54 -12.80
CA LEU A 75 -9.13 -23.87 -13.92
C LEU A 75 -9.74 -22.52 -13.50
N LEU A 76 -10.14 -22.37 -12.22
CA LEU A 76 -10.65 -21.11 -11.66
C LEU A 76 -9.58 -20.00 -11.61
N PHE A 77 -8.30 -20.38 -11.50
CA PHE A 77 -7.17 -19.47 -11.44
C PHE A 77 -6.34 -19.46 -12.74
N GLU A 78 -6.72 -20.28 -13.74
CA GLU A 78 -5.99 -20.38 -15.00
C GLU A 78 -6.48 -19.32 -16.00
N VAL A 79 -5.52 -18.57 -16.58
CA VAL A 79 -5.81 -17.46 -17.51
C VAL A 79 -6.37 -17.97 -18.86
N ASP A 80 -6.08 -19.22 -19.24
CA ASP A 80 -6.40 -19.80 -20.56
C ASP A 80 -7.41 -20.97 -20.48
N TYR A 81 -8.40 -20.93 -19.57
CA TYR A 81 -9.38 -22.01 -19.41
C TYR A 81 -10.20 -22.32 -20.68
N LEU A 82 -10.40 -21.33 -21.56
CA LEU A 82 -11.14 -21.50 -22.82
C LEU A 82 -10.48 -22.50 -23.77
N ALA A 83 -9.14 -22.56 -23.79
CA ALA A 83 -8.39 -23.46 -24.67
C ALA A 83 -8.63 -24.94 -24.32
N THR A 84 -8.94 -25.23 -23.05
CA THR A 84 -9.19 -26.59 -22.55
C THR A 84 -10.54 -27.15 -23.03
N ILE A 85 -11.50 -26.29 -23.39
CA ILE A 85 -12.85 -26.71 -23.82
C ILE A 85 -13.07 -26.46 -25.32
N ILE A 86 -12.53 -25.39 -25.90
CA ILE A 86 -12.69 -25.07 -27.33
C ILE A 86 -11.94 -26.07 -28.22
N LYS A 87 -10.75 -26.53 -27.79
CA LYS A 87 -9.96 -27.50 -28.54
C LYS A 87 -10.71 -28.83 -28.77
N PRO A 88 -11.24 -29.52 -27.74
CA PRO A 88 -12.03 -30.73 -27.94
C PRO A 88 -13.40 -30.50 -28.59
N LEU A 89 -13.91 -29.26 -28.62
CA LEU A 89 -15.11 -28.88 -29.37
C LEU A 89 -14.85 -28.78 -30.89
N ASN A 90 -13.65 -28.36 -31.28
CA ASN A 90 -13.28 -28.15 -32.69
C ASN A 90 -12.55 -29.36 -33.30
N ASP A 91 -12.07 -30.28 -32.46
CA ASP A 91 -11.58 -31.57 -32.91
C ASP A 91 -12.79 -32.45 -33.28
N ASN A 92 -13.01 -32.71 -34.58
CA ASN A 92 -14.15 -33.50 -35.13
C ASN A 92 -14.17 -34.98 -34.71
N GLN A 93 -13.61 -35.30 -33.55
CA GLN A 93 -13.43 -36.64 -33.02
C GLN A 93 -14.51 -36.93 -31.96
N SER A 94 -15.45 -37.82 -32.29
CA SER A 94 -16.61 -38.16 -31.44
C SER A 94 -16.26 -38.82 -30.09
N SER A 95 -14.99 -39.16 -29.84
CA SER A 95 -14.51 -39.76 -28.58
C SER A 95 -13.98 -38.74 -27.57
N THR A 96 -13.84 -37.46 -27.95
CA THR A 96 -13.27 -36.43 -27.05
C THR A 96 -14.35 -35.66 -26.29
N LEU A 97 -15.51 -35.41 -26.92
CA LEU A 97 -16.64 -34.73 -26.29
C LEU A 97 -17.96 -35.40 -26.67
N HIS A 98 -18.49 -36.23 -25.75
CA HIS A 98 -19.72 -36.99 -25.99
C HIS A 98 -21.00 -36.13 -25.98
N PHE A 99 -21.04 -35.04 -25.19
CA PHE A 99 -22.24 -34.22 -24.98
C PHE A 99 -22.00 -32.72 -25.24
N GLY A 100 -21.82 -32.34 -26.51
CA GLY A 100 -21.48 -30.96 -26.90
C GLY A 100 -22.45 -29.87 -26.37
N SER A 101 -23.75 -30.05 -26.55
CA SER A 101 -24.76 -29.05 -26.14
C SER A 101 -24.86 -28.88 -24.62
N LEU A 102 -24.77 -29.98 -23.87
CA LEU A 102 -24.84 -29.96 -22.40
C LEU A 102 -23.57 -29.34 -21.81
N SER A 103 -22.40 -29.69 -22.34
CA SER A 103 -21.12 -29.08 -21.95
C SER A 103 -21.10 -27.57 -22.23
N PHE A 104 -21.70 -27.10 -23.32
CA PHE A 104 -21.83 -25.67 -23.61
C PHE A 104 -22.73 -24.94 -22.60
N LEU A 105 -23.86 -25.54 -22.19
CA LEU A 105 -24.74 -24.97 -21.16
C LEU A 105 -24.03 -24.82 -19.81
N PHE A 106 -23.30 -25.87 -19.38
CA PHE A 106 -22.50 -25.82 -18.16
C PHE A 106 -21.34 -24.83 -18.27
N LEU A 107 -20.69 -24.73 -19.43
CA LEU A 107 -19.64 -23.74 -19.69
C LEU A 107 -20.18 -22.31 -19.61
N ALA A 108 -21.33 -22.03 -20.24
CA ALA A 108 -21.96 -20.71 -20.21
C ALA A 108 -22.38 -20.31 -18.78
N THR A 109 -22.92 -21.26 -18.02
CA THR A 109 -23.25 -21.05 -16.60
C THR A 109 -21.98 -20.78 -15.79
N PHE A 110 -20.95 -21.61 -15.94
CA PHE A 110 -19.68 -21.43 -15.23
C PHE A 110 -19.03 -20.07 -15.56
N LEU A 111 -19.02 -19.68 -16.84
CA LEU A 111 -18.52 -18.40 -17.35
C LEU A 111 -19.27 -17.18 -16.86
N LEU A 112 -20.56 -17.31 -16.57
CA LEU A 112 -21.36 -16.21 -16.05
C LEU A 112 -21.15 -16.08 -14.53
N PHE A 113 -21.20 -17.20 -13.80
CA PHE A 113 -21.12 -17.19 -12.34
C PHE A 113 -19.71 -16.91 -11.79
N MET A 114 -18.64 -17.38 -12.45
CA MET A 114 -17.26 -17.22 -11.98
C MET A 114 -16.76 -15.76 -12.00
N PRO A 115 -16.76 -15.06 -13.15
CA PRO A 115 -16.21 -13.72 -13.25
C PRO A 115 -17.15 -12.66 -12.67
N LEU A 116 -18.47 -12.88 -12.68
CA LEU A 116 -19.44 -11.86 -12.31
C LEU A 116 -19.97 -11.97 -10.88
N LEU A 117 -20.19 -13.17 -10.33
CA LEU A 117 -20.69 -13.33 -8.97
C LEU A 117 -19.58 -13.64 -7.99
N LEU A 118 -18.69 -14.60 -8.30
CA LEU A 118 -17.72 -15.08 -7.31
C LEU A 118 -16.62 -14.06 -7.03
N VAL A 119 -15.92 -13.59 -8.06
CA VAL A 119 -14.79 -12.66 -7.90
C VAL A 119 -15.26 -11.26 -7.45
N ASN A 120 -16.35 -10.75 -8.04
CA ASN A 120 -16.88 -9.44 -7.64
C ASN A 120 -17.41 -9.43 -6.20
N LEU A 121 -18.01 -10.53 -5.73
CA LEU A 121 -18.42 -10.67 -4.34
C LEU A 121 -17.22 -10.84 -3.41
N MET A 122 -16.23 -11.66 -3.78
CA MET A 122 -15.01 -11.86 -2.98
C MET A 122 -14.22 -10.55 -2.82
N ILE A 123 -14.07 -9.78 -3.90
CA ILE A 123 -13.45 -8.46 -3.86
C ILE A 123 -14.32 -7.51 -3.04
N GLY A 124 -15.64 -7.53 -3.21
CA GLY A 124 -16.57 -6.68 -2.44
C GLY A 124 -16.48 -6.90 -0.93
N LEU A 125 -16.44 -8.17 -0.48
CA LEU A 125 -16.26 -8.53 0.93
C LEU A 125 -14.87 -8.14 1.43
N ALA A 126 -13.83 -8.45 0.66
CA ALA A 126 -12.46 -8.10 1.03
C ALA A 126 -12.28 -6.58 1.15
N VAL A 127 -12.85 -5.80 0.23
CA VAL A 127 -12.80 -4.33 0.28
C VAL A 127 -13.62 -3.79 1.45
N GLY A 128 -14.77 -4.38 1.76
CA GLY A 128 -15.56 -4.03 2.95
C GLY A 128 -14.78 -4.27 4.26
N ASP A 129 -14.12 -5.43 4.37
CA ASP A 129 -13.28 -5.76 5.51
C ASP A 129 -12.08 -4.81 5.60
N ILE A 130 -11.41 -4.53 4.48
CA ILE A 130 -10.28 -3.59 4.42
C ILE A 130 -10.71 -2.18 4.84
N GLN A 131 -11.86 -1.68 4.40
CA GLN A 131 -12.36 -0.35 4.78
C GLN A 131 -12.57 -0.24 6.29
N SER A 132 -13.13 -1.28 6.92
CA SER A 132 -13.31 -1.31 8.38
C SER A 132 -11.97 -1.29 9.13
N VAL A 133 -10.98 -2.03 8.64
CA VAL A 133 -9.62 -2.05 9.20
C VAL A 133 -8.91 -0.72 8.98
N LEU A 134 -9.10 -0.09 7.82
CA LEU A 134 -8.48 1.20 7.49
C LEU A 134 -9.02 2.33 8.37
N ARG A 135 -10.32 2.33 8.69
CA ARG A 135 -10.96 3.33 9.58
C ARG A 135 -10.32 3.37 10.96
N SER A 136 -9.83 2.24 11.45
CA SER A 136 -9.19 2.12 12.77
C SER A 136 -7.69 1.83 12.68
N ALA A 137 -7.08 1.96 11.49
CA ALA A 137 -5.69 1.57 11.26
C ALA A 137 -4.72 2.40 12.10
N ASN A 138 -4.91 3.72 12.16
CA ASN A 138 -4.02 4.60 12.92
C ASN A 138 -4.08 4.34 14.43
N GLN A 139 -5.29 4.16 14.96
CA GLN A 139 -5.48 3.81 16.37
C GLN A 139 -4.87 2.44 16.68
N LYS A 140 -5.13 1.43 15.83
CA LYS A 140 -4.57 0.08 15.99
C LYS A 140 -3.04 0.08 15.89
N LYS A 141 -2.49 0.89 15.00
CA LYS A 141 -1.04 1.08 14.84
C LYS A 141 -0.43 1.68 16.10
N LEU A 142 -0.96 2.80 16.59
CA LEU A 142 -0.47 3.46 17.81
C LEU A 142 -0.61 2.55 19.02
N ALA A 143 -1.74 1.85 19.17
CA ALA A 143 -1.95 0.89 20.25
C ALA A 143 -0.91 -0.25 20.20
N THR A 144 -0.60 -0.77 19.01
CA THR A 144 0.44 -1.81 18.84
C THR A 144 1.83 -1.28 19.19
N GLN A 145 2.16 -0.03 18.82
CA GLN A 145 3.43 0.60 19.16
C GLN A 145 3.58 0.81 20.67
N VAL A 146 2.52 1.28 21.33
CA VAL A 146 2.48 1.47 22.77
C VAL A 146 2.59 0.12 23.48
N ASP A 147 1.84 -0.90 23.06
CA ASP A 147 1.92 -2.24 23.63
C ASP A 147 3.33 -2.84 23.45
N PHE A 148 3.96 -2.68 22.29
CA PHE A 148 5.34 -3.09 22.06
C PHE A 148 6.32 -2.36 23.00
N HIS A 149 6.18 -1.04 23.15
CA HIS A 149 7.02 -0.25 24.05
C HIS A 149 6.87 -0.69 25.51
N THR A 150 5.62 -0.82 25.99
CA THR A 150 5.33 -1.28 27.35
C THR A 150 5.85 -2.70 27.61
N ASN A 151 5.73 -3.61 26.63
CA ASN A 151 6.29 -4.96 26.75
C ASN A 151 7.82 -4.96 26.80
N LEU A 152 8.48 -4.08 26.05
CA LEU A 152 9.93 -3.90 26.10
C LEU A 152 10.38 -3.31 27.44
N GLU A 153 9.73 -2.26 27.93
CA GLU A 153 10.06 -1.64 29.23
C GLU A 153 9.92 -2.63 30.38
N ARG A 154 8.88 -3.47 30.36
CA ARG A 154 8.67 -4.52 31.37
C ARG A 154 9.79 -5.56 31.38
N ARG A 155 10.34 -5.90 30.20
CA ARG A 155 11.42 -6.89 30.05
C ARG A 155 12.81 -6.30 30.25
N LEU A 156 12.98 -5.01 29.97
CA LEU A 156 14.26 -4.30 29.97
C LEU A 156 14.17 -3.05 30.84
N SER A 157 14.23 -3.24 32.16
CA SER A 157 14.07 -2.16 33.14
C SER A 157 15.11 -1.03 33.02
N PHE A 158 16.28 -1.28 32.40
CA PHE A 158 17.27 -0.23 32.14
C PHE A 158 16.84 0.77 31.06
N LEU A 159 15.92 0.40 30.15
CA LEU A 159 15.40 1.32 29.12
C LEU A 159 14.60 2.45 29.77
N SER A 160 13.81 2.14 30.79
CA SER A 160 13.08 3.15 31.57
C SER A 160 13.99 4.19 32.23
N LYS A 161 15.25 3.83 32.52
CA LYS A 161 16.26 4.73 33.11
C LYS A 161 17.01 5.55 32.06
N MET A 162 17.02 5.09 30.80
CA MET A 162 17.79 5.70 29.71
C MET A 162 16.93 6.61 28.83
N THR A 163 15.60 6.50 28.92
CA THR A 163 14.66 7.41 28.27
C THR A 163 14.68 8.76 29.01
N PRO A 164 15.13 9.85 28.38
CA PRO A 164 15.08 11.17 28.99
C PRO A 164 13.62 11.64 29.10
N GLU A 165 13.26 12.25 30.24
CA GLU A 165 11.92 12.82 30.46
C GLU A 165 11.61 14.00 29.53
N ILE A 166 12.65 14.72 29.08
CA ILE A 166 12.54 15.91 28.23
C ILE A 166 13.42 15.71 26.99
N LEU A 167 12.80 15.68 25.81
CA LEU A 167 13.47 15.65 24.52
C LEU A 167 13.39 17.03 23.85
N THR A 168 14.52 17.70 23.68
CA THR A 168 14.60 18.97 22.94
C THR A 168 14.74 18.70 21.44
N VAL A 169 13.67 18.93 20.68
CA VAL A 169 13.65 18.76 19.21
C VAL A 169 13.93 20.10 18.54
N TYR A 170 15.03 20.18 17.78
CA TYR A 170 15.35 21.35 16.97
C TYR A 170 14.81 21.17 15.53
N PRO A 171 13.93 22.06 15.03
CA PRO A 171 13.22 21.86 13.77
C PRO A 171 14.10 21.94 12.51
N TRP A 172 15.31 22.50 12.58
CA TRP A 172 16.21 22.65 11.43
C TRP A 172 17.48 21.78 11.52
N SER A 173 17.67 21.01 12.59
CA SER A 173 18.85 20.16 12.71
C SER A 173 18.69 18.90 11.85
N SER A 174 19.11 19.00 10.58
CA SER A 174 19.35 17.82 9.74
C SER A 174 20.57 17.11 10.29
N ASP A 175 20.36 16.25 11.29
CA ASP A 175 21.39 15.28 11.70
C ASP A 175 21.70 14.42 10.48
N ASN A 176 22.83 14.69 9.83
CA ASN A 176 23.29 13.99 8.63
C ASN A 176 23.90 12.62 8.96
N SER A 177 23.78 12.17 10.21
CA SER A 177 24.20 10.84 10.63
C SER A 177 23.51 9.76 9.80
N PHE A 178 24.29 8.79 9.36
CA PHE A 178 23.79 7.65 8.61
C PHE A 178 22.69 6.86 9.36
N GLN A 179 22.64 6.95 10.70
CA GLN A 179 21.55 6.37 11.49
C GLN A 179 20.22 7.09 11.28
N SER A 180 20.19 8.43 11.17
CA SER A 180 18.96 9.18 10.94
C SER A 180 18.36 8.84 9.57
N LYS A 181 19.21 8.67 8.55
CA LYS A 181 18.82 8.21 7.21
C LYS A 181 18.32 6.78 7.18
N ILE A 182 18.85 5.89 8.02
CA ILE A 182 18.30 4.53 8.18
C ILE A 182 16.92 4.59 8.85
N ILE A 183 16.78 5.37 9.91
CA ILE A 183 15.51 5.54 10.64
C ILE A 183 14.44 6.16 9.73
N GLU A 184 14.84 7.09 8.85
CA GLU A 184 14.00 7.72 7.84
C GLU A 184 13.62 6.72 6.73
N MET A 185 14.57 5.94 6.21
CA MET A 185 14.34 4.93 5.16
C MET A 185 13.48 3.74 5.64
N ILE A 186 13.56 3.38 6.92
CA ILE A 186 12.73 2.33 7.53
C ILE A 186 11.33 2.88 7.90
N GLY A 187 11.06 4.18 7.69
CA GLY A 187 9.74 4.78 7.90
C GLY A 187 9.39 5.06 9.36
N TRP A 188 10.38 5.10 10.26
CA TRP A 188 10.13 5.25 11.70
C TRP A 188 9.91 6.70 12.13
N LYS A 189 10.22 7.71 11.29
CA LYS A 189 10.04 9.13 11.62
C LYS A 189 8.76 9.79 11.08
N ASN A 190 8.14 9.25 10.03
CA ASN A 190 7.16 10.03 9.24
C ASN A 190 5.68 9.68 9.47
N GLU A 191 5.34 8.88 10.48
CA GLU A 191 3.92 8.55 10.77
C GLU A 191 3.37 9.14 12.06
N LEU A 192 4.14 9.93 12.81
CA LEU A 192 3.64 10.63 14.00
C LEU A 192 3.22 12.08 13.73
N ILE A 193 3.63 12.68 12.60
CA ILE A 193 3.38 14.10 12.31
C ILE A 193 2.61 14.32 11.00
N ALA A 194 2.59 13.35 10.07
CA ALA A 194 1.95 13.52 8.76
C ALA A 194 0.43 13.25 8.73
N GLU A 195 -0.17 12.79 9.84
CA GLU A 195 -1.63 12.56 9.92
C GLU A 195 -2.29 13.31 11.09
N LEU A 196 -1.90 14.57 11.27
CA LEU A 196 -2.81 15.59 11.79
C LEU A 196 -3.75 16.04 10.65
N PRO A 197 -5.01 16.35 10.95
CA PRO A 197 -6.16 15.73 10.30
C PRO A 197 -6.58 16.43 8.99
N ALA A 198 -6.44 15.74 7.86
CA ALA A 198 -7.13 16.13 6.62
C ALA A 198 -8.51 15.45 6.47
N LEU A 199 -8.92 14.61 7.44
CA LEU A 199 -10.22 13.91 7.43
C LEU A 199 -11.14 14.29 8.61
N SER A 200 -10.82 15.34 9.36
CA SER A 200 -11.71 15.89 10.38
C SER A 200 -12.68 16.90 9.74
N SER A 201 -13.73 16.42 9.07
CA SER A 201 -14.85 17.29 8.69
C SER A 201 -16.24 16.65 8.69
N GLN A 202 -16.46 15.44 9.20
CA GLN A 202 -17.84 14.89 9.17
C GLN A 202 -18.43 14.26 10.41
N ASN A 203 -17.71 13.95 11.50
CA ASN A 203 -18.38 13.46 12.71
C ASN A 203 -17.73 14.02 13.97
N ALA A 204 -18.29 15.15 14.40
CA ALA A 204 -18.01 15.81 15.64
C ALA A 204 -18.59 15.00 16.81
N GLU A 205 -17.72 14.60 17.74
CA GLU A 205 -18.09 14.45 19.14
C GLU A 205 -17.48 15.63 19.87
N GLU A 206 -18.35 16.58 20.19
CA GLU A 206 -18.06 17.93 20.66
C GLU A 206 -17.66 17.89 22.14
N SER A 207 -16.35 17.88 22.41
CA SER A 207 -15.79 18.03 23.75
C SER A 207 -16.03 19.45 24.29
N PRO A 208 -16.23 19.64 25.61
CA PRO A 208 -16.42 20.95 26.27
C PRO A 208 -15.28 21.97 26.04
N THR A 209 -14.14 21.53 25.50
CA THR A 209 -13.02 22.41 25.11
C THR A 209 -13.26 23.19 23.81
N MET A 210 -14.16 22.73 22.93
CA MET A 210 -14.50 23.44 21.69
C MET A 210 -15.31 24.71 22.00
N GLN A 211 -16.16 24.66 23.02
CA GLN A 211 -16.98 25.81 23.44
C GLN A 211 -16.11 26.95 23.97
N SER A 212 -15.17 26.68 24.87
CA SER A 212 -14.25 27.70 25.40
C SER A 212 -13.32 28.29 24.34
N ILE A 213 -12.91 27.50 23.34
CA ILE A 213 -12.11 27.99 22.21
C ILE A 213 -12.95 28.87 21.27
N THR A 214 -14.22 28.53 21.03
CA THR A 214 -15.13 29.38 20.24
C THR A 214 -15.45 30.69 20.94
N GLU A 215 -15.58 30.68 22.27
CA GLU A 215 -15.78 31.87 23.10
C GLU A 215 -14.54 32.76 23.10
N ALA A 216 -13.34 32.22 23.32
CA ALA A 216 -12.09 32.97 23.25
C ALA A 216 -11.85 33.59 21.86
N ARG A 217 -12.22 32.88 20.77
CA ARG A 217 -12.19 33.44 19.41
C ARG A 217 -13.16 34.61 19.25
N ARG A 218 -14.32 34.55 19.89
CA ARG A 218 -15.34 35.60 19.85
C ARG A 218 -14.85 36.87 20.57
N GLU A 219 -14.19 36.71 21.72
CA GLU A 219 -13.57 37.80 22.46
C GLU A 219 -12.42 38.45 21.69
N LEU A 220 -11.54 37.66 21.08
CA LEU A 220 -10.47 38.18 20.21
C LEU A 220 -11.03 38.96 19.00
N GLY A 221 -12.15 38.51 18.44
CA GLY A 221 -12.85 39.23 17.37
C GLY A 221 -13.39 40.59 17.83
N GLN A 222 -13.89 40.69 19.06
CA GLN A 222 -14.33 41.96 19.65
C GLN A 222 -13.16 42.88 19.95
N LEU A 223 -12.07 42.34 20.52
CA LEU A 223 -10.85 43.09 20.80
C LEU A 223 -10.21 43.65 19.52
N LYS A 224 -10.20 42.87 18.43
CA LYS A 224 -9.70 43.32 17.13
C LYS A 224 -10.52 44.52 16.61
N ARG A 225 -11.85 44.49 16.75
CA ARG A 225 -12.73 45.59 16.33
C ARG A 225 -12.53 46.86 17.15
N SER A 226 -12.37 46.75 18.48
CA SER A 226 -12.10 47.92 19.32
C SER A 226 -10.73 48.52 19.02
N LEU A 227 -9.71 47.69 18.78
CA LEU A 227 -8.38 48.14 18.38
C LEU A 227 -8.41 48.84 17.02
N THR A 228 -9.13 48.30 16.02
CA THR A 228 -9.33 48.98 14.73
C THR A 228 -10.04 50.33 14.87
N LEU A 229 -11.03 50.44 15.75
CA LEU A 229 -11.71 51.72 16.02
C LEU A 229 -10.81 52.73 16.74
N ILE A 230 -9.97 52.27 17.67
CA ILE A 230 -8.98 53.11 18.36
C ILE A 230 -7.91 53.58 17.36
N MET A 231 -7.41 52.68 16.51
CA MET A 231 -6.44 53.00 15.46
C MET A 231 -7.01 54.02 14.46
N LYS A 232 -8.29 53.88 14.08
CA LYS A 232 -9.01 54.84 13.24
C LYS A 232 -9.24 56.19 13.93
N LYS A 233 -9.48 56.20 15.25
CA LYS A 233 -9.57 57.44 16.05
C LYS A 233 -8.22 58.11 16.30
N LEU A 234 -7.13 57.35 16.28
CA LEU A 234 -5.76 57.85 16.36
C LEU A 234 -5.26 58.42 15.02
N ASN A 235 -6.10 58.40 13.98
CA ASN A 235 -5.81 58.87 12.62
C ASN A 235 -4.49 58.33 12.05
N VAL A 236 -4.19 57.06 12.38
CA VAL A 236 -3.12 56.32 11.73
C VAL A 236 -3.72 55.77 10.44
N ASP A 237 -3.35 56.37 9.31
CA ASP A 237 -3.72 55.86 7.99
C ASP A 237 -3.03 54.51 7.77
N THR A 238 -3.77 53.42 7.98
CA THR A 238 -3.39 52.10 7.46
C THR A 238 -3.93 51.95 6.06
N GLU A 239 -3.24 52.54 5.08
CA GLU A 239 -3.32 52.05 3.71
C GLU A 239 -2.48 50.77 3.62
N GLY A 240 -3.14 49.69 3.19
CA GLY A 240 -2.47 48.46 2.76
C GLY A 240 -2.52 47.29 3.74
N ASN A 241 -3.71 46.68 3.92
CA ASN A 241 -3.82 45.21 3.85
C ASN A 241 -5.28 44.74 3.74
N ASP A 242 -5.94 45.05 2.62
CA ASP A 242 -7.08 44.27 2.16
C ASP A 242 -6.55 43.03 1.43
N VAL A 243 -6.16 41.99 2.19
CA VAL A 243 -6.12 40.63 1.66
C VAL A 243 -7.51 40.06 1.89
N SER A 244 -8.36 40.28 0.89
CA SER A 244 -9.69 39.72 0.77
C SER A 244 -9.62 38.19 0.73
N ASP A 245 -10.13 37.55 1.78
CA ASP A 245 -10.63 36.18 1.75
C ASP A 245 -11.90 36.17 0.87
N GLN A 246 -11.79 35.72 -0.39
CA GLN A 246 -12.94 35.21 -1.13
C GLN A 246 -12.59 33.95 -1.93
N PRO A 247 -13.50 32.95 -1.98
CA PRO A 247 -13.22 31.61 -2.47
C PRO A 247 -13.51 31.49 -3.98
N ASN A 248 -12.52 31.12 -4.79
CA ASN A 248 -12.74 30.96 -6.23
C ASN A 248 -13.10 29.53 -6.64
N ARG A 249 -14.32 29.39 -7.16
CA ARG A 249 -14.87 28.28 -7.93
C ARG A 249 -14.28 28.25 -9.36
N VAL A 250 -13.73 27.10 -9.73
CA VAL A 250 -13.97 26.30 -10.96
C VAL A 250 -14.26 27.03 -12.30
N LEU A 251 -13.33 26.83 -13.25
CA LEU A 251 -13.42 26.68 -14.72
C LEU A 251 -13.99 27.81 -15.59
N SER A 252 -13.19 28.27 -16.55
CA SER A 252 -13.30 27.86 -17.97
C SER A 252 -12.29 28.58 -18.87
N ASN A 253 -11.66 27.78 -19.75
CA ASN A 253 -11.00 28.20 -20.98
C ASN A 253 -11.80 29.28 -21.74
N SER A 254 -11.11 30.28 -22.29
CA SER A 254 -11.07 30.52 -23.74
C SER A 254 -10.20 31.73 -24.06
N GLN A 255 -9.10 31.42 -24.76
CA GLN A 255 -8.52 32.11 -25.91
C GLN A 255 -8.48 33.65 -26.04
N SER A 256 -7.40 34.02 -26.73
CA SER A 256 -7.18 35.21 -27.57
C SER A 256 -6.62 36.40 -26.80
N SER A 257 -5.32 36.69 -26.94
CA SER A 257 -4.74 37.52 -28.03
C SER A 257 -5.34 38.94 -27.99
N SER A 258 -4.62 40.04 -28.15
CA SER A 258 -3.27 40.34 -28.64
C SER A 258 -3.09 41.87 -28.51
N PHE A 259 -1.85 42.35 -28.67
CA PHE A 259 -1.44 43.76 -28.87
C PHE A 259 -1.53 44.66 -27.62
N PHE A 260 -0.49 45.39 -27.21
CA PHE A 260 0.67 45.95 -27.90
C PHE A 260 2.01 45.52 -27.28
#